data_AF-L7RQB1-F1
#
_entry.id   AF-L7RQB1-F1
#
_cell.length_a   1.000
_cell.length_b   1.000
_cell.length_c   1.000
_cell.angle_alpha   90.00
_cell.angle_beta   90.00
_cell.angle_gamma   90.00
#
_symmetry.space_group_name_H-M   'P 1'
#
loop_
_entity.id
_entity.type
_entity.pdbx_description
1 polymer ?
#
loop_
_entity_poly.entity_id
_entity_poly.type
_entity_poly.pdbx_seq_one_letter_code
_entity_poly.pdbx_strand_id
1 'polypeptide(L)'
;LLLVERNQPQFDRLENLYIDHNSIVTLKLSTSHTLKNLTLSHNDWECNSLRALFRTLTQPAVDDADQHCKIDYHLEHGLCCKESDKPYLDRLLQYIAMTSVVEKQRKKEPCSAINAIHSVQSLVHFIKQQGDVPLQGNEQLEAEVNELRAEVQKLANEQIQQQQLLERLQAEIDTNLRRYHLPKDELARPSDSLNKLFTHLKERH
;
A
#
# COMPACT_ATOMS: atom_id res chain seq x y z
N LEU A 1 -10.71 -2.92 -3.17
CA LEU A 1 -11.64 -3.01 -4.32
C LEU A 1 -12.80 -3.88 -3.92
N LEU A 2 -14.01 -3.32 -3.90
CA LEU A 2 -15.24 -4.03 -3.54
C LEU A 2 -16.09 -4.26 -4.79
N LEU A 3 -16.37 -5.52 -5.12
CA LEU A 3 -17.22 -5.91 -6.25
C LEU A 3 -18.61 -6.29 -5.72
N VAL A 4 -19.63 -5.52 -6.09
CA VAL A 4 -21.00 -5.70 -5.56
C VAL A 4 -22.03 -6.01 -6.66
N GLU A 5 -21.63 -6.09 -7.93
CA GLU A 5 -22.58 -6.28 -9.04
C GLU A 5 -23.36 -7.60 -8.95
N ARG A 6 -22.78 -8.63 -8.35
CA ARG A 6 -23.43 -9.94 -8.16
C ARG A 6 -24.54 -9.90 -7.11
N ASN A 7 -24.63 -8.82 -6.34
CA ASN A 7 -25.62 -8.63 -5.29
C ASN A 7 -26.90 -7.93 -5.79
N GLN A 8 -27.01 -7.64 -7.10
CA GLN A 8 -28.18 -6.99 -7.68
C GLN A 8 -29.52 -7.65 -7.26
N PRO A 9 -29.72 -8.99 -7.34
CA PRO A 9 -30.98 -9.61 -6.95
C PRO A 9 -31.35 -9.40 -5.47
N GLN A 10 -30.35 -9.23 -4.61
CA GLN A 10 -30.54 -8.94 -3.20
C GLN A 10 -30.87 -7.46 -2.99
N PHE A 11 -30.13 -6.56 -3.64
CA PHE A 11 -30.33 -5.10 -3.53
C PHE A 11 -31.69 -4.66 -4.08
N ASP A 12 -32.16 -5.27 -5.16
CA ASP A 12 -33.46 -4.95 -5.78
C ASP A 12 -34.66 -5.16 -4.84
N ARG A 13 -34.50 -5.98 -3.78
CA ARG A 13 -35.55 -6.32 -2.81
C ARG A 13 -35.50 -5.50 -1.54
N LEU A 14 -34.51 -4.63 -1.39
CA LEU A 14 -34.36 -3.78 -0.21
C LEU A 14 -35.21 -2.53 -0.35
N GLU A 15 -35.66 -1.99 0.79
CA GLU A 15 -36.23 -0.64 0.84
C GLU A 15 -35.17 0.42 1.15
N ASN A 16 -34.11 0.03 1.89
CA ASN A 16 -33.04 0.92 2.32
C ASN A 16 -31.70 0.24 2.03
N LEU A 17 -30.80 0.92 1.31
CA LEU A 17 -29.46 0.44 1.03
C LEU A 17 -28.44 1.55 1.29
N TYR A 18 -27.63 1.37 2.33
CA TYR A 18 -26.59 2.32 2.70
C TYR A 18 -25.23 1.78 2.32
N ILE A 19 -24.59 2.36 1.32
CA ILE A 19 -23.30 1.90 0.79
C ILE A 19 -22.28 3.03 0.65
N ASP A 20 -22.54 4.17 1.29
CA ASP A 20 -21.58 5.27 1.40
C ASP A 20 -20.31 4.86 2.16
N HIS A 21 -19.24 5.64 2.03
CA HIS A 21 -17.94 5.43 2.71
C HIS A 21 -17.30 4.06 2.41
N ASN A 22 -17.32 3.66 1.15
CA ASN A 22 -16.75 2.41 0.67
C ASN A 22 -15.74 2.67 -0.47
N SER A 23 -15.42 1.63 -1.24
CA SER A 23 -14.62 1.75 -2.47
C SER A 23 -15.27 0.93 -3.58
N ILE A 24 -16.59 1.09 -3.70
CA ILE A 24 -17.40 0.49 -4.76
C ILE A 24 -17.15 1.26 -6.04
N VAL A 25 -17.06 0.51 -7.13
CA VAL A 25 -16.73 1.07 -8.46
C VAL A 25 -17.95 1.07 -9.37
N THR A 26 -18.76 0.01 -9.34
CA THR A 26 -19.99 -0.09 -10.12
C THR A 26 -21.12 -0.66 -9.26
N LEU A 27 -22.35 -0.20 -9.52
CA LEU A 27 -23.58 -0.69 -8.90
C LEU A 27 -24.63 -0.90 -9.99
N LYS A 28 -25.40 -1.99 -9.89
CA LYS A 28 -26.52 -2.28 -10.79
C LYS A 28 -27.77 -2.53 -9.98
N LEU A 29 -28.85 -1.93 -10.45
CA LEU A 29 -30.21 -2.14 -9.97
C LEU A 29 -31.10 -2.44 -11.17
N SER A 30 -32.13 -3.25 -10.97
CA SER A 30 -33.18 -3.47 -11.96
C SER A 30 -34.20 -2.34 -11.92
N THR A 31 -34.89 -2.08 -13.03
CA THR A 31 -35.98 -1.07 -13.08
C THR A 31 -37.15 -1.39 -12.15
N SER A 32 -37.24 -2.62 -11.65
CA SER A 32 -38.26 -3.08 -10.69
C SER A 32 -37.77 -3.11 -9.24
N HIS A 33 -36.70 -2.38 -8.91
CA HIS A 33 -36.20 -2.32 -7.53
C HIS A 33 -37.22 -1.69 -6.57
N THR A 34 -37.15 -2.03 -5.28
CA THR A 34 -38.04 -1.50 -4.23
C THR A 34 -37.41 -0.40 -3.37
N LEU A 35 -36.20 0.05 -3.72
CA LEU A 35 -35.44 1.03 -2.93
C LEU A 35 -36.19 2.36 -2.80
N LYS A 36 -36.27 2.83 -1.55
CA LYS A 36 -36.76 4.15 -1.15
C LYS A 36 -35.62 5.06 -0.72
N ASN A 37 -34.66 4.52 0.04
CA ASN A 37 -33.48 5.25 0.52
C ASN A 37 -32.19 4.55 0.06
N LEU A 38 -31.25 5.34 -0.44
CA LEU A 38 -29.98 4.91 -1.02
C LEU A 38 -28.91 5.95 -0.71
N THR A 39 -27.79 5.54 -0.13
CA THR A 39 -26.61 6.41 0.03
C THR A 39 -25.43 5.86 -0.77
N LEU A 40 -24.77 6.73 -1.53
CA LEU A 40 -23.77 6.39 -2.54
C LEU A 40 -22.46 7.20 -2.40
N SER A 41 -22.42 8.26 -1.60
CA SER A 41 -21.26 9.15 -1.46
C SER A 41 -20.02 8.42 -0.94
N HIS A 42 -18.84 9.05 -1.08
CA HIS A 42 -17.58 8.52 -0.57
C HIS A 42 -17.26 7.11 -1.11
N ASN A 43 -17.42 6.93 -2.42
CA ASN A 43 -17.07 5.72 -3.16
C ASN A 43 -16.14 6.05 -4.33
N ASP A 44 -15.80 5.04 -5.15
CA ASP A 44 -14.80 5.15 -6.21
C ASP A 44 -15.40 4.91 -7.60
N TRP A 45 -16.53 5.55 -7.86
CA TRP A 45 -17.44 5.23 -8.96
C TRP A 45 -16.82 5.33 -10.37
N GLU A 46 -17.32 4.48 -11.26
CA GLU A 46 -17.16 4.65 -12.71
C GLU A 46 -18.35 5.42 -13.29
N CYS A 47 -18.05 6.41 -14.14
CA CYS A 47 -19.04 7.40 -14.57
C CYS A 47 -20.18 6.81 -15.42
N ASN A 48 -19.90 5.88 -16.33
CA ASN A 48 -20.95 5.28 -17.15
C ASN A 48 -21.88 4.37 -16.33
N SER A 49 -21.35 3.69 -15.32
CA SER A 49 -22.13 2.91 -14.36
C SER A 49 -23.06 3.82 -13.56
N LEU A 50 -22.59 4.99 -13.10
CA LEU A 50 -23.47 5.97 -12.45
C LEU A 50 -24.54 6.47 -13.40
N ARG A 51 -24.18 6.90 -14.62
CA ARG A 51 -25.17 7.35 -15.62
C ARG A 51 -26.23 6.29 -15.89
N ALA A 52 -25.82 5.02 -15.98
CA ALA A 52 -26.76 3.91 -16.16
C ALA A 52 -27.64 3.69 -14.92
N LEU A 53 -27.07 3.75 -13.72
CA LEU A 53 -27.80 3.64 -12.46
C LEU A 53 -28.87 4.73 -12.33
N PHE A 54 -28.52 5.99 -12.57
CA PHE A 54 -29.45 7.12 -12.47
C PHE A 54 -30.56 7.11 -13.53
N ARG A 55 -30.40 6.38 -14.64
CA ARG A 55 -31.51 6.11 -15.58
C ARG A 55 -32.55 5.13 -15.01
N THR A 56 -32.12 4.25 -14.10
CA THR A 56 -32.99 3.28 -13.45
C THR A 56 -33.71 3.89 -12.23
N LEU A 57 -33.08 4.84 -11.55
CA LEU A 57 -33.63 5.52 -10.38
C LEU A 57 -34.73 6.52 -10.80
N THR A 58 -35.96 6.33 -10.31
CA THR A 58 -37.16 7.09 -10.74
C THR A 58 -37.55 8.28 -9.85
N GLN A 59 -36.69 8.67 -8.89
CA GLN A 59 -36.80 9.78 -7.90
C GLN A 59 -37.64 9.56 -6.61
N PRO A 60 -37.23 10.22 -5.50
CA PRO A 60 -35.85 10.37 -5.04
C PRO A 60 -35.48 9.10 -4.25
N ALA A 61 -34.43 8.42 -4.70
CA ALA A 61 -33.87 7.30 -3.96
C ALA A 61 -32.54 7.66 -3.29
N VAL A 62 -31.78 8.63 -3.81
CA VAL A 62 -30.42 8.94 -3.34
C VAL A 62 -30.46 10.09 -2.34
N ASP A 63 -30.00 9.83 -1.12
CA ASP A 63 -30.11 10.74 0.03
C ASP A 63 -28.80 11.49 0.36
N ASP A 64 -27.74 11.29 -0.42
CA ASP A 64 -26.42 11.90 -0.19
C ASP A 64 -25.70 12.32 -1.48
N ALA A 65 -24.59 13.06 -1.33
CA ALA A 65 -23.78 13.58 -2.41
C ALA A 65 -22.34 13.87 -1.96
N ASP A 66 -21.39 13.80 -2.88
CA ASP A 66 -20.01 14.23 -2.68
C ASP A 66 -19.87 15.75 -2.87
N GLN A 67 -19.00 16.38 -2.08
CA GLN A 67 -18.73 17.82 -2.17
C GLN A 67 -17.53 18.14 -3.07
N HIS A 68 -16.50 17.30 -3.03
CA HIS A 68 -15.25 17.52 -3.75
C HIS A 68 -14.70 16.19 -4.26
N CYS A 69 -14.11 16.21 -5.44
CA CYS A 69 -13.52 15.03 -6.06
C CYS A 69 -11.99 15.10 -6.08
N LYS A 70 -11.35 13.94 -5.99
CA LYS A 70 -9.90 13.79 -6.18
C LYS A 70 -9.50 14.06 -7.64
N ILE A 71 -8.20 14.20 -7.89
CA ILE A 71 -7.68 14.43 -9.24
C ILE A 71 -8.15 13.34 -10.22
N ASP A 72 -8.47 13.72 -11.45
CA ASP A 72 -9.04 12.89 -12.52
C ASP A 72 -10.46 12.37 -12.27
N TYR A 73 -11.14 12.85 -11.21
CA TYR A 73 -12.54 12.58 -10.94
C TYR A 73 -13.34 13.87 -11.10
N HIS A 74 -14.61 13.73 -11.45
CA HIS A 74 -15.57 14.83 -11.52
C HIS A 74 -16.92 14.40 -10.97
N LEU A 75 -17.79 15.37 -10.72
CA LEU A 75 -19.14 15.12 -10.23
C LEU A 75 -20.05 14.70 -11.38
N GLU A 76 -20.72 13.57 -11.20
CA GLU A 76 -21.79 13.06 -12.05
C GLU A 76 -23.00 12.79 -11.15
N HIS A 77 -24.11 13.51 -11.39
CA HIS A 77 -25.30 13.46 -10.52
C HIS A 77 -24.99 13.68 -9.02
N GLY A 78 -24.01 14.53 -8.71
CA GLY A 78 -23.61 14.86 -7.33
C GLY A 78 -22.66 13.85 -6.68
N LEU A 79 -22.17 12.84 -7.41
CA LEU A 79 -21.21 11.85 -6.88
C LEU A 79 -19.91 11.88 -7.69
N CYS A 80 -18.79 11.67 -7.02
CA CYS A 80 -17.49 11.64 -7.67
C CYS A 80 -17.31 10.36 -8.47
N CYS A 81 -16.92 10.49 -9.75
CA CYS A 81 -16.62 9.36 -10.61
C CYS A 81 -15.41 9.64 -11.51
N LYS A 82 -14.82 8.56 -12.04
CA LYS A 82 -13.76 8.60 -13.05
C LYS A 82 -14.16 7.81 -14.29
N GLU A 83 -13.90 8.40 -15.45
CA GLU A 83 -14.07 7.74 -16.75
C GLU A 83 -13.07 6.60 -16.91
N SER A 84 -13.54 5.43 -17.33
CA SER A 84 -12.67 4.29 -17.63
C SER A 84 -13.40 3.21 -18.42
N ASP A 85 -12.78 2.73 -19.51
CA ASP A 85 -13.28 1.57 -20.27
C ASP A 85 -13.22 0.27 -19.46
N LYS A 86 -12.28 0.17 -18.52
CA LYS A 86 -12.02 -1.02 -17.69
C LYS A 86 -11.84 -0.61 -16.23
N PRO A 87 -12.92 -0.24 -15.53
CA PRO A 87 -12.82 0.45 -14.25
C PRO A 87 -12.11 -0.35 -13.16
N TYR A 88 -12.43 -1.65 -13.03
CA TYR A 88 -11.77 -2.50 -12.05
C TYR A 88 -10.27 -2.69 -12.32
N LEU A 89 -9.87 -2.77 -13.59
CA LEU A 89 -8.46 -2.85 -13.97
C LEU A 89 -7.76 -1.52 -13.68
N ASP A 90 -8.38 -0.39 -14.00
CA ASP A 90 -7.85 0.93 -13.69
C ASP A 90 -7.61 1.10 -12.18
N ARG A 91 -8.57 0.72 -11.33
CA ARG A 91 -8.39 0.79 -9.87
C ARG A 91 -7.31 -0.16 -9.35
N LEU A 92 -7.20 -1.36 -9.94
CA LEU A 92 -6.15 -2.31 -9.59
C LEU A 92 -4.77 -1.71 -9.92
N LEU A 93 -4.62 -1.09 -11.09
CA LEU A 93 -3.38 -0.42 -11.48
C LEU A 93 -3.06 0.77 -10.56
N GLN A 94 -4.05 1.56 -10.17
CA GLN A 94 -3.86 2.64 -9.19
C GLN A 94 -3.36 2.10 -7.84
N TYR A 95 -3.98 1.03 -7.32
CA TYR A 95 -3.55 0.40 -6.06
C TYR A 95 -2.13 -0.17 -6.15
N ILE A 96 -1.81 -0.84 -7.27
CA ILE A 96 -0.45 -1.34 -7.53
C ILE A 96 0.55 -0.18 -7.60
N ALA A 97 0.21 0.92 -8.28
CA ALA A 97 1.09 2.08 -8.38
C ALA A 97 1.41 2.66 -7.00
N MET A 98 0.39 2.87 -6.17
CA MET A 98 0.54 3.37 -4.79
C MET A 98 1.42 2.45 -3.92
N THR A 99 1.17 1.14 -3.98
CA THR A 99 1.92 0.15 -3.18
C THR A 99 3.33 -0.10 -3.72
N SER A 100 3.55 0.03 -5.02
CA SER A 100 4.86 -0.20 -5.65
C SER A 100 5.92 0.81 -5.22
N VAL A 101 5.53 2.02 -4.82
CA VAL A 101 6.46 3.03 -4.30
C VAL A 101 7.12 2.53 -3.01
N VAL A 102 6.32 1.96 -2.11
CA VAL A 102 6.78 1.33 -0.86
C VAL A 102 7.70 0.15 -1.16
N GLU A 103 7.29 -0.75 -2.05
CA GLU A 103 8.08 -1.92 -2.42
C GLU A 103 9.41 -1.53 -3.08
N LYS A 104 9.44 -0.49 -3.92
CA LYS A 104 10.68 0.03 -4.52
C LYS A 104 11.60 0.65 -3.49
N GLN A 105 11.07 1.32 -2.46
CA GLN A 105 11.91 1.82 -1.36
C GLN A 105 12.45 0.69 -0.48
N ARG A 106 11.65 -0.35 -0.20
CA ARG A 106 12.13 -1.57 0.48
C ARG A 106 13.21 -2.31 -0.31
N LYS A 107 13.10 -2.32 -1.65
CA LYS A 107 14.09 -2.92 -2.57
C LYS A 107 15.30 -2.05 -2.88
N LYS A 108 15.27 -0.75 -2.54
CA LYS A 108 16.52 0.02 -2.43
C LYS A 108 17.24 -0.49 -1.20
N GLU A 109 17.86 -1.67 -1.33
CA GLU A 109 18.85 -2.15 -0.38
C GLU A 109 19.85 -1.00 -0.17
N PRO A 110 19.97 -0.45 1.04
CA PRO A 110 21.18 0.26 1.41
C PRO A 110 22.27 -0.83 1.40
N CYS A 111 23.23 -0.74 0.47
CA CYS A 111 24.40 -1.62 0.32
C CYS A 111 24.23 -3.00 0.99
N SER A 112 23.70 -4.00 0.27
CA SER A 112 23.63 -5.36 0.81
C SER A 112 25.00 -5.80 1.31
N ALA A 113 25.10 -6.01 2.63
CA ALA A 113 26.33 -6.49 3.26
C ALA A 113 26.80 -7.80 2.62
N ILE A 114 25.85 -8.64 2.16
CA ILE A 114 26.13 -9.88 1.41
C ILE A 114 26.76 -9.57 0.05
N ASN A 115 26.23 -8.61 -0.70
CA ASN A 115 26.81 -8.20 -2.00
C ASN A 115 28.18 -7.54 -1.83
N ALA A 116 28.38 -6.79 -0.74
CA ALA A 116 29.68 -6.22 -0.39
C ALA A 116 30.68 -7.34 -0.03
N ILE A 117 30.29 -8.31 0.80
CA ILE A 117 31.09 -9.50 1.12
C ILE A 117 31.44 -10.27 -0.16
N HIS A 118 30.48 -10.49 -1.06
CA HIS A 118 30.70 -11.23 -2.31
C HIS A 118 31.65 -10.48 -3.26
N SER A 119 31.54 -9.15 -3.30
CA SER A 119 32.41 -8.30 -4.11
C SER A 119 33.85 -8.31 -3.58
N VAL A 120 34.05 -8.26 -2.25
CA VAL A 120 35.37 -8.43 -1.61
C VAL A 120 35.94 -9.83 -1.89
N GLN A 121 35.12 -10.89 -1.77
CA GLN A 121 35.56 -12.26 -2.10
C GLN A 121 35.99 -12.40 -3.56
N SER A 122 35.25 -11.78 -4.48
CA SER A 122 35.57 -11.78 -5.91
C SER A 122 36.84 -11.00 -6.21
N LEU A 123 37.06 -9.86 -5.54
CA LEU A 123 38.28 -9.06 -5.67
C LEU A 123 39.52 -9.84 -5.20
N VAL A 124 39.44 -10.49 -4.03
CA VAL A 124 40.53 -11.33 -3.50
C VAL A 124 40.88 -12.45 -4.46
N HIS A 125 39.86 -13.11 -5.01
CA HIS A 125 40.05 -14.20 -5.95
C HIS A 125 40.67 -13.72 -7.28
N PHE A 126 40.24 -12.58 -7.80
CA PHE A 126 40.80 -11.96 -9.00
C PHE A 126 42.28 -11.59 -8.83
N ILE A 127 42.64 -10.98 -7.70
CA ILE A 127 44.03 -10.65 -7.36
C ILE A 127 44.90 -11.90 -7.30
N LYS A 128 44.37 -13.01 -6.78
CA LYS A 128 45.09 -14.31 -6.74
C LYS A 128 45.23 -14.99 -8.10
N GLN A 129 44.39 -14.67 -9.08
CA GLN A 129 44.37 -15.33 -10.39
C GLN A 129 45.12 -14.59 -11.51
N GLN A 130 45.28 -13.25 -11.44
CA GLN A 130 45.95 -12.47 -12.49
C GLN A 130 47.43 -12.12 -12.22
N GLY A 131 48.01 -12.58 -11.12
CA GLY A 131 49.42 -12.33 -10.81
C GLY A 131 50.38 -13.29 -11.51
N ASP A 132 50.79 -13.00 -12.75
CA ASP A 132 51.94 -13.65 -13.45
C ASP A 132 53.32 -13.20 -12.90
N VAL A 133 53.31 -12.51 -11.76
CA VAL A 133 54.49 -12.21 -10.95
C VAL A 133 54.17 -12.77 -9.56
N PRO A 134 55.08 -13.54 -8.92
CA PRO A 134 54.92 -13.87 -7.52
C PRO A 134 55.10 -12.57 -6.74
N LEU A 135 54.01 -11.81 -6.63
CA LEU A 135 53.87 -10.74 -5.68
C LEU A 135 54.04 -11.43 -4.33
N GLN A 136 55.23 -11.26 -3.76
CA GLN A 136 55.50 -11.55 -2.36
C GLN A 136 54.27 -11.09 -1.60
N GLY A 137 53.51 -12.07 -1.08
CA GLY A 137 52.13 -11.87 -0.62
C GLY A 137 52.10 -10.61 0.23
N ASN A 138 51.36 -9.60 -0.22
CA ASN A 138 51.30 -8.34 0.50
C ASN A 138 50.46 -8.62 1.75
N GLU A 139 51.08 -9.23 2.77
CA GLU A 139 50.46 -9.70 4.01
C GLU A 139 49.63 -8.58 4.65
N GLN A 140 50.07 -7.35 4.47
CA GLN A 140 49.35 -6.15 4.87
C GLN A 140 48.00 -5.99 4.15
N LEU A 141 47.94 -6.20 2.83
CA LEU A 141 46.69 -6.15 2.06
C LEU A 141 45.76 -7.32 2.44
N GLU A 142 46.30 -8.53 2.64
CA GLU A 142 45.48 -9.65 3.12
C GLU A 142 44.96 -9.43 4.55
N ALA A 143 45.75 -8.79 5.42
CA ALA A 143 45.34 -8.42 6.77
C ALA A 143 44.22 -7.36 6.75
N GLU A 144 44.36 -6.30 5.95
CA GLU A 144 43.34 -5.25 5.78
C GLU A 144 42.03 -5.82 5.23
N VAL A 145 42.09 -6.73 4.26
CA VAL A 145 40.89 -7.42 3.74
C VAL A 145 40.23 -8.30 4.80
N ASN A 146 41.02 -9.02 5.60
CA ASN A 146 40.49 -9.87 6.66
C ASN A 146 39.85 -9.05 7.79
N GLU A 147 40.43 -7.89 8.12
CA GLU A 147 39.88 -6.93 9.07
C GLU A 147 38.53 -6.38 8.58
N LEU A 148 38.47 -5.89 7.34
CA LEU A 148 37.22 -5.41 6.73
C LEU A 148 36.14 -6.50 6.71
N ARG A 149 36.52 -7.75 6.45
CA ARG A 149 35.58 -8.88 6.47
C ARG A 149 35.01 -9.11 7.87
N ALA A 150 35.85 -9.03 8.90
CA ALA A 150 35.42 -9.18 10.30
C ALA A 150 34.50 -8.02 10.72
N GLU A 151 34.81 -6.78 10.33
CA GLU A 151 33.98 -5.61 10.61
C GLU A 151 32.60 -5.71 9.94
N VAL A 152 32.55 -6.07 8.65
CA VAL A 152 31.28 -6.22 7.92
C VAL A 152 30.43 -7.33 8.55
N GLN A 153 31.05 -8.44 8.95
CA GLN A 153 30.31 -9.53 9.61
C GLN A 153 29.77 -9.09 10.98
N LYS A 154 30.55 -8.32 11.75
CA LYS A 154 30.11 -7.77 13.03
C LYS A 154 28.93 -6.81 12.85
N LEU A 155 29.04 -5.85 11.93
CA LEU A 155 27.96 -4.90 11.64
C LEU A 155 26.68 -5.60 11.16
N ALA A 156 26.80 -6.64 10.32
CA ALA A 156 25.65 -7.43 9.90
C ALA A 156 24.96 -8.13 11.08
N ASN A 157 25.73 -8.70 11.99
CA ASN A 157 25.19 -9.35 13.20
C ASN A 157 24.50 -8.34 14.14
N GLU A 158 25.12 -7.16 14.35
CA GLU A 158 24.54 -6.08 15.15
C GLU A 158 23.23 -5.57 14.54
N GLN A 159 23.17 -5.40 13.22
CA GLN A 159 21.95 -5.01 12.50
C GLN A 159 20.83 -6.03 12.71
N ILE A 160 21.11 -7.33 12.54
CA ILE A 160 20.13 -8.40 12.74
C ILE A 160 19.60 -8.38 14.18
N GLN A 161 20.49 -8.24 15.16
CA GLN A 161 20.11 -8.22 16.57
C GLN A 161 19.23 -7.00 16.91
N GLN A 162 19.57 -5.82 16.39
CA GLN A 162 18.74 -4.62 16.56
C GLN A 162 17.36 -4.79 15.91
N GLN A 163 17.31 -5.39 14.72
CA GLN A 163 16.06 -5.62 14.02
C GLN A 163 15.15 -6.59 14.79
N GLN A 164 15.70 -7.71 15.27
CA GLN A 164 14.97 -8.68 16.12
C GLN A 164 14.44 -8.05 17.41
N LEU A 165 15.20 -7.13 18.02
CA LEU A 165 14.76 -6.42 19.23
C LEU A 165 13.52 -5.55 18.95
N LEU A 166 13.46 -4.92 17.78
CA LEU A 166 12.41 -3.96 17.42
C LEU A 166 11.21 -4.61 16.70
N GLU A 167 11.36 -5.82 16.14
CA GLU A 167 10.31 -6.54 15.42
C GLU A 167 9.02 -6.67 16.23
N ARG A 168 9.12 -7.04 17.52
CA ARG A 168 7.95 -7.18 18.40
C ARG A 168 7.20 -5.86 18.59
N LEU A 169 7.95 -4.77 18.80
CA LEU A 169 7.35 -3.44 18.96
C LEU A 169 6.65 -3.01 17.67
N GLN A 170 7.27 -3.27 16.52
CA GLN A 170 6.69 -2.90 15.22
C GLN A 170 5.42 -3.71 14.90
N ALA A 171 5.40 -5.00 15.24
CA ALA A 171 4.20 -5.83 15.14
C ALA A 171 3.06 -5.34 16.05
N GLU A 172 3.39 -4.87 17.25
CA GLU A 172 2.40 -4.33 18.19
C GLU A 172 1.83 -2.98 17.71
N ILE A 173 2.68 -2.10 17.15
CA ILE A 173 2.25 -0.86 16.50
C ILE A 173 1.27 -1.18 15.37
N ASP A 174 1.64 -2.09 14.47
CA ASP A 174 0.79 -2.48 13.33
C ASP A 174 -0.54 -3.10 13.78
N THR A 175 -0.52 -3.90 14.84
CA THR A 175 -1.73 -4.48 15.45
C THR A 175 -2.66 -3.40 15.98
N ASN A 176 -2.12 -2.40 16.66
CA ASN A 176 -2.93 -1.31 17.22
C ASN A 176 -3.42 -0.35 16.13
N LEU A 177 -2.62 -0.05 15.10
CA LEU A 177 -3.09 0.73 13.94
C LEU A 177 -4.31 0.06 13.29
N ARG A 178 -4.27 -1.26 13.10
CA ARG A 178 -5.42 -2.03 12.59
C ARG A 178 -6.62 -1.99 13.54
N ARG A 179 -6.38 -2.19 14.84
CA ARG A 179 -7.43 -2.19 15.88
C ARG A 179 -8.21 -0.88 15.93
N TYR A 180 -7.55 0.25 15.71
CA TYR A 180 -8.16 1.58 15.71
C TYR A 180 -8.48 2.10 14.31
N HIS A 181 -8.42 1.25 13.28
CA HIS A 181 -8.69 1.61 11.89
C HIS A 181 -7.88 2.82 11.40
N LEU A 182 -6.66 3.00 11.91
CA LEU A 182 -5.77 4.08 11.52
C LEU A 182 -4.99 3.67 10.26
N PRO A 183 -4.96 4.53 9.22
CA PRO A 183 -4.22 4.21 8.01
C PRO A 183 -2.72 4.15 8.33
N LYS A 184 -2.06 3.06 7.92
CA LYS A 184 -0.61 2.89 8.03
C LYS A 184 0.06 3.55 6.84
N ASP A 185 1.02 4.43 7.12
CA ASP A 185 1.97 4.90 6.12
C ASP A 185 3.21 4.02 6.19
N GLU A 186 3.40 3.18 5.18
CA GLU A 186 4.53 2.25 5.11
C GLU A 186 5.88 2.94 4.86
N LEU A 187 5.88 4.23 4.51
CA LEU A 187 7.10 5.03 4.35
C LEU A 187 7.45 5.83 5.61
N ALA A 188 6.51 5.98 6.54
CA ALA A 188 6.72 6.73 7.76
C ALA A 188 7.64 5.99 8.74
N ARG A 189 8.38 6.73 9.57
CA ARG A 189 9.21 6.11 10.60
C ARG A 189 8.31 5.43 11.64
N PRO A 190 8.75 4.33 12.29
CA PRO A 190 7.96 3.66 13.33
C PRO A 190 7.49 4.59 14.45
N SER A 191 8.29 5.60 14.80
CA SER A 191 7.93 6.65 15.76
C SER A 191 6.71 7.48 15.34
N ASP A 192 6.57 7.76 14.04
CA ASP A 192 5.49 8.58 13.51
C ASP A 192 4.17 7.79 13.57
N SER A 193 4.22 6.50 13.23
CA SER A 193 3.10 5.56 13.40
C SER A 193 2.67 5.41 14.86
N LEU A 194 3.63 5.32 15.79
CA LEU A 194 3.34 5.26 17.22
C LEU A 194 2.73 6.58 17.75
N ASN A 195 3.24 7.73 17.31
CA ASN A 195 2.70 9.04 17.66
C ASN A 195 1.27 9.22 17.13
N LYS A 196 1.00 8.74 15.91
CA LYS A 196 -0.36 8.75 15.33
C LYS A 196 -1.33 7.97 16.20
N LEU A 197 -0.93 6.79 16.67
CA LEU A 197 -1.73 5.99 17.60
C LEU A 197 -2.00 6.76 18.90
N PHE A 198 -0.97 7.32 19.54
CA PHE A 198 -1.16 8.05 20.79
C PHE A 198 -1.99 9.32 20.64
N THR A 199 -1.86 10.02 19.52
CA THR A 199 -2.68 11.21 19.22
C THR A 199 -4.14 10.82 19.11
N HIS A 200 -4.46 9.79 18.33
CA HIS A 200 -5.82 9.27 18.23
C HIS A 200 -6.40 8.86 19.60
N LEU A 201 -5.60 8.15 20.42
CA LEU A 201 -6.04 7.75 21.76
C LEU A 201 -6.31 8.94 22.67
N LYS A 202 -5.51 10.01 22.59
CA LYS A 202 -5.73 11.24 23.36
C LYS A 202 -6.98 11.99 22.92
N GLU A 203 -7.24 12.09 21.62
CA GLU A 203 -8.41 12.79 21.08
C GLU A 203 -9.73 12.07 21.39
N ARG A 204 -9.67 10.75 21.59
CA ARG A 204 -10.85 9.94 21.93
C ARG A 204 -11.28 10.07 23.40
N HIS A 205 -10.39 10.55 24.28
CA HIS A 205 -10.61 10.67 25.72
C HIS A 205 -10.88 12.12 26.12
#